data_AF-A0A355U7G3-F1
#
_entry.id   AF-A0A355U7G3-F1
#
_cell.length_a   1.000
_cell.length_b   1.000
_cell.length_c   1.000
_cell.angle_alpha   90.00
_cell.angle_beta   90.00
_cell.angle_gamma   90.00
#
_symmetry.space_group_name_H-M   'P 1'
#
loop_
_entity.id
_entity.type
_entity.pdbx_description
1 polymer ?
#
loop_
_entity_poly.entity_id
_entity_poly.type
_entity_poly.pdbx_seq_one_letter_code
_entity_poly.pdbx_strand_id
1 'polypeptide(L)' 'MSEYHTPVMLDESISALITNPSGTYADVTFGGGGHTAELLSRLNEDGHVIAFDRDSDA' A
#
# COMPACT_ATOMS: atom_id res chain seq x y z
N MET A 1 -0.29 -7.58 22.75
CA MET A 1 -0.18 -7.71 21.29
C MET A 1 -1.21 -6.75 20.73
N SER A 2 -0.77 -5.70 20.03
CA SER A 2 -1.69 -4.72 19.45
C SER A 2 -2.71 -5.46 18.59
N GLU A 3 -4.02 -5.21 18.78
CA GLU A 3 -5.10 -5.61 17.85
C GLU A 3 -4.98 -4.81 16.54
N TYR A 4 -3.80 -4.82 15.93
CA TYR A 4 -3.57 -4.09 14.70
C TYR A 4 -4.05 -4.94 13.53
N HIS A 5 -4.79 -4.31 12.62
CA HIS A 5 -5.34 -4.97 11.44
C HIS A 5 -4.21 -5.59 10.60
N THR A 6 -4.34 -6.89 10.30
CA THR A 6 -3.44 -7.57 9.36
C THR A 6 -4.05 -7.48 7.97
N PRO A 7 -3.39 -6.83 6.99
CA PRO A 7 -3.95 -6.67 5.66
C PRO A 7 -4.13 -8.02 4.96
N VAL A 8 -5.26 -8.19 4.26
CA VAL A 8 -5.59 -9.44 3.56
C VAL A 8 -4.75 -9.60 2.30
N MET A 9 -4.18 -10.79 2.10
CA MET A 9 -3.30 -11.13 0.96
C MET A 9 -2.20 -10.09 0.72
N LEU A 10 -1.57 -9.61 1.79
CA LEU A 10 -0.60 -8.52 1.73
C LEU A 10 0.54 -8.84 0.76
N ASP A 11 1.24 -9.94 0.98
CA ASP A 11 2.42 -10.29 0.18
C ASP A 11 2.05 -10.60 -1.28
N GLU A 12 1.00 -11.38 -1.49
CA GLU A 12 0.59 -11.80 -2.83
C GLU A 12 0.11 -10.60 -3.67
N SER A 13 -0.69 -9.70 -3.09
CA SER A 13 -1.22 -8.54 -3.80
C SER A 13 -0.11 -7.58 -4.19
N ILE A 14 0.82 -7.29 -3.28
CA ILE A 14 1.88 -6.32 -3.53
C ILE A 14 2.93 -6.91 -4.48
N SER A 15 3.28 -8.19 -4.31
CA SER A 15 4.21 -8.90 -5.22
C SER A 15 3.68 -8.95 -6.65
N ALA A 16 2.38 -9.14 -6.84
CA ALA A 16 1.76 -9.15 -8.17
C ALA A 16 1.63 -7.74 -8.78
N LEU A 17 1.48 -6.71 -7.95
CA LEU A 17 1.27 -5.33 -8.40
C LEU A 17 2.58 -4.64 -8.82
N ILE A 18 3.64 -4.77 -8.02
CA ILE A 18 4.90 -4.04 -8.26
C ILE A 18 5.64 -4.65 -9.44
N THR A 19 5.75 -3.88 -10.52
CA THR A 19 6.52 -4.23 -11.72
C THR A 19 7.75 -3.35 -11.91
N ASN A 20 7.77 -2.19 -11.27
CA ASN A 20 8.85 -1.21 -11.29
C ASN A 20 9.00 -0.55 -9.89
N PRO A 21 10.14 -0.70 -9.19
CA PRO A 21 10.38 -0.05 -7.91
C PRO A 21 10.40 1.49 -7.94
N SER A 22 10.66 2.10 -9.10
CA SER A 22 10.56 3.55 -9.33
C SER A 22 9.19 3.98 -9.89
N GLY A 23 8.20 3.07 -9.89
CA GLY A 23 6.88 3.32 -10.46
C GLY A 23 5.99 4.22 -9.60
N THR A 24 4.92 4.72 -10.21
CA THR A 24 3.82 5.37 -9.49
C THR A 24 2.63 4.43 -9.43
N TYR A 25 2.16 4.15 -8.22
CA TYR A 25 1.05 3.24 -7.95
C TYR A 25 -0.11 3.99 -7.29
N ALA A 26 -1.33 3.51 -7.52
CA ALA A 26 -2.52 4.05 -6.88
C ALA A 26 -3.08 3.03 -5.89
N ASP A 27 -3.17 3.39 -4.61
CA ASP A 27 -3.99 2.67 -3.62
C ASP A 27 -5.35 3.37 -3.58
N VAL A 28 -6.36 2.73 -4.18
CA VAL A 28 -7.70 3.33 -4.31
C VAL A 28 -8.62 3.03 -3.12
N THR A 29 -8.09 2.38 -2.08
CA THR A 29 -8.82 1.93 -0.89
C THR A 29 -7.91 1.98 0.34
N PHE A 30 -7.32 3.14 0.62
CA PHE A 30 -6.27 3.32 1.62
C PHE A 30 -6.59 2.66 2.98
N GLY A 31 -7.81 2.87 3.50
CA GLY A 31 -8.26 2.31 4.77
C GLY A 31 -7.26 2.60 5.90
N GLY A 32 -6.81 1.55 6.59
CA GLY A 32 -5.78 1.68 7.63
C GLY A 32 -4.34 1.77 7.13
N GLY A 33 -4.11 1.90 5.81
CA GLY A 33 -2.79 2.11 5.20
C GLY A 33 -1.88 0.88 5.13
N GLY A 34 -2.35 -0.31 5.48
CA GLY A 34 -1.52 -1.51 5.56
C GLY A 34 -0.91 -1.96 4.23
N HIS A 35 -1.69 -1.94 3.13
CA HIS A 35 -1.17 -2.23 1.79
C HIS A 35 -0.28 -1.09 1.27
N THR A 36 -0.65 0.17 1.49
CA THR A 36 0.21 1.32 1.16
C THR A 36 1.57 1.25 1.84
N ALA A 37 1.62 0.88 3.13
CA ALA A 37 2.87 0.74 3.87
C ALA A 37 3.79 -0.34 3.26
N GLU A 38 3.23 -1.47 2.84
CA GLU A 38 3.99 -2.54 2.18
C GLU A 38 4.37 -2.19 0.73
N LEU A 39 3.56 -1.41 0.01
CA LEU A 39 3.97 -0.82 -1.27
C LEU A 39 5.22 0.04 -1.05
N LEU A 40 5.15 1.01 -0.15
CA LEU A 40 6.26 1.93 0.14
C LEU A 40 7.53 1.22 0.61
N SER A 41 7.41 0.10 1.34
CA SER A 41 8.57 -0.68 1.80
C SER A 41 9.35 -1.34 0.66
N ARG A 42 8.71 -1.54 -0.51
CA ARG A 42 9.29 -2.20 -1.69
C ARG A 42 9.68 -1.23 -2.82
N LEU A 43 9.22 0.02 -2.74
CA LEU A 43 9.61 1.06 -3.69
C LEU A 43 10.98 1.65 -3.32
N ASN A 44 11.67 2.22 -4.30
CA ASN A 44 12.89 2.99 -4.07
C ASN A 44 12.57 4.49 -3.92
N GLU A 45 13.60 5.33 -3.83
CA GLU A 45 13.47 6.77 -3.61
C GLU A 45 12.70 7.53 -4.71
N ASP A 46 12.61 6.97 -5.91
CA ASP A 46 11.86 7.54 -7.03
C ASP A 46 10.43 7.01 -7.12
N GLY A 47 10.08 6.00 -6.33
CA GLY A 47 8.76 5.38 -6.32
C GLY A 47 7.73 6.21 -5.56
N HIS A 48 6.49 6.19 -6.04
CA HIS A 48 5.40 6.98 -5.48
C HIS A 48 4.14 6.16 -5.30
N VAL A 49 3.39 6.43 -4.23
CA VAL A 49 2.04 5.91 -4.02
C VAL A 49 1.09 7.09 -3.88
N ILE A 50 0.01 7.07 -4.67
CA ILE A 50 -1.11 8.00 -4.52
C ILE A 50 -2.25 7.23 -3.87
N ALA A 51 -2.58 7.59 -2.64
CA ALA A 51 -3.62 6.92 -1.86
C ALA A 51 -4.94 7.70 -1.91
N PHE A 52 -6.04 6.96 -2.02
CA PHE A 52 -7.40 7.48 -1.98
C PHE A 52 -8.20 6.70 -0.95
N ASP A 53 -9.01 7.41 -0.17
CA ASP A 53 -10.14 6.85 0.53
C ASP A 53 -11.32 7.81 0.41
N ARG A 54 -12.53 7.26 0.57
CA ARG A 54 -13.74 8.07 0.70
C ARG A 54 -13.96 8.48 2.15
N ASP A 55 -13.52 7.66 3.10
CA ASP A 55 -13.58 7.96 4.51
C ASP A 55 -12.57 9.05 4.86
N SER A 56 -13.02 10.11 5.51
CA SER A 56 -12.15 11.20 5.95
C SER A 56 -11.29 10.84 7.14
N ASP A 57 -11.67 9.78 7.85
CA ASP A 57 -10.98 9.31 9.05
C ASP A 57 -9.91 8.23 8.74
N ALA A 58 -9.75 7.88 7.46
CA ALA A 58 -8.73 6.96 6.96
C ALA A 58 -7.32 7.60 6.97
#